data_AF-A0A1C4S530-F1
#
_entry.id   AF-A0A1C4S530-F1
#
_cell.length_a   1.000
_cell.length_b   1.000
_cell.length_c   1.000
_cell.angle_alpha   90.00
_cell.angle_beta   90.00
_cell.angle_gamma   90.00
#
_symmetry.space_group_name_H-M   'P 1'
#
loop_
_entity.id
_entity.type
_entity.pdbx_description
1 polymer ?
#
loop_
_entity_poly.entity_id
_entity_poly.type
_entity_poly.pdbx_seq_one_letter_code
_entity_poly.pdbx_strand_id
1 'polypeptide(L)'
;MKKTLIASAAVLGALAAVAGPAVAPAAAASDALWLWSDPYEITLAGPSEDGSPAPSQSLTVQISHDNTATSVPAGTLTVDASDVASFAEVTWPANCQPENETTAVCITPELPAAPTHPLRGSA
;
A
#
# COMPACT_ATOMS: atom_id res chain seq x y z
N MET A 1 75.05 -27.97 8.65
CA MET A 1 75.42 -26.65 9.22
C MET A 1 74.31 -26.21 10.16
N LYS A 2 74.68 -25.95 11.43
CA LYS A 2 73.99 -25.19 12.51
C LYS A 2 72.45 -25.21 12.56
N LYS A 3 71.93 -25.95 13.56
CA LYS A 3 70.56 -25.93 14.09
C LYS A 3 70.24 -24.58 14.75
N THR A 4 69.07 -24.00 14.44
CA THR A 4 68.32 -23.19 15.40
C THR A 4 66.83 -23.32 15.11
N LEU A 5 66.12 -24.08 15.94
CA LEU A 5 64.66 -24.09 16.05
C LEU A 5 64.28 -22.86 16.87
N ILE A 6 63.52 -21.93 16.29
CA ILE A 6 62.89 -20.83 17.05
C ILE A 6 61.40 -21.13 17.07
N ALA A 7 60.95 -21.64 18.21
CA ALA A 7 59.55 -21.63 18.59
C ALA A 7 59.16 -20.17 18.87
N SER A 8 58.07 -19.70 18.29
CA SER A 8 57.51 -18.38 18.64
C SER A 8 55.99 -18.49 18.78
N ALA A 9 55.63 -18.49 20.07
CA ALA A 9 54.36 -18.18 20.72
C ALA A 9 53.14 -17.88 19.84
N ALA A 10 52.10 -18.68 20.06
CA ALA A 10 50.72 -18.32 19.73
C ALA A 10 50.33 -17.02 20.47
N VAL A 11 50.12 -15.94 19.73
CA VAL A 11 49.46 -14.75 20.25
C VAL A 11 47.95 -15.00 20.18
N LEU A 12 47.38 -15.36 21.32
CA LEU A 12 45.93 -15.26 21.58
C LEU A 12 45.56 -13.78 21.61
N GLY A 13 45.23 -13.23 20.44
CA GLY A 13 44.61 -11.91 20.33
C GLY A 13 43.14 -11.99 20.72
N ALA A 14 42.84 -11.70 21.99
CA ALA A 14 41.48 -11.44 22.43
C ALA A 14 40.98 -10.15 21.75
N LEU A 15 40.19 -10.28 20.68
CA LEU A 15 39.38 -9.19 20.18
C LEU A 15 38.23 -8.99 21.18
N ALA A 16 38.39 -8.00 22.06
CA ALA A 16 37.33 -7.51 22.91
C ALA A 16 36.17 -7.01 22.04
N ALA A 17 35.06 -7.75 22.03
CA ALA A 17 33.81 -7.28 21.47
C ALA A 17 33.37 -6.05 22.28
N VAL A 18 33.48 -4.87 21.67
CA VAL A 18 32.77 -3.68 22.15
C VAL A 18 31.29 -3.91 21.94
N ALA A 19 30.64 -4.57 22.90
CA ALA A 19 29.19 -4.60 23.01
C ALA A 19 28.72 -3.20 23.44
N GLY A 20 28.79 -2.24 22.52
CA GLY A 20 27.91 -1.08 22.60
C GLY A 20 26.46 -1.57 22.50
N PRO A 21 25.47 -0.85 23.06
CA PRO A 21 24.08 -1.19 22.81
C PRO A 21 23.89 -1.12 21.30
N ALA A 22 23.72 -2.29 20.67
CA ALA A 22 23.18 -2.36 19.35
C ALA A 22 21.78 -1.75 19.49
N VAL A 23 21.63 -0.50 19.05
CA VAL A 23 20.32 -0.02 18.66
C VAL A 23 19.93 -0.97 17.53
N ALA A 24 19.12 -1.97 17.86
CA ALA A 24 18.39 -2.67 16.82
C ALA A 24 17.76 -1.56 15.97
N PRO A 25 17.85 -1.61 14.62
CA PRO A 25 17.06 -0.70 13.83
C PRO A 25 15.65 -0.83 14.39
N ALA A 26 15.07 0.28 14.85
CA ALA A 26 13.66 0.30 15.22
C ALA A 26 12.98 -0.43 14.08
N ALA A 27 12.38 -1.60 14.37
CA ALA A 27 11.71 -2.38 13.34
C ALA A 27 10.87 -1.36 12.59
N ALA A 28 11.17 -1.12 11.31
CA ALA A 28 10.45 -0.13 10.53
C ALA A 28 8.98 -0.45 10.79
N ALA A 29 8.23 0.52 11.34
CA ALA A 29 6.83 0.30 11.62
C ALA A 29 6.23 -0.22 10.31
N SER A 30 5.73 -1.47 10.33
CA SER A 30 5.23 -2.12 9.14
C SER A 30 4.14 -1.21 8.55
N ASP A 31 4.35 -0.75 7.33
CA ASP A 31 3.42 0.15 6.66
C ASP A 31 2.69 -0.64 5.57
N ALA A 32 1.46 -1.06 5.87
CA ALA A 32 0.61 -1.70 4.88
C ALA A 32 -0.27 -0.64 4.20
N LEU A 33 -0.43 -0.76 2.89
CA LEU A 33 -1.39 0.02 2.12
C LEU A 33 -2.72 -0.74 2.07
N TRP A 34 -3.80 -0.07 2.43
CA TRP A 34 -5.16 -0.63 2.43
C TRP A 34 -5.98 0.02 1.33
N LEU A 35 -6.71 -0.79 0.58
CA LEU A 35 -7.69 -0.35 -0.40
C LEU A 35 -9.04 -0.97 -0.07
N TRP A 36 -10.10 -0.17 -0.13
CA TRP A 36 -11.47 -0.63 0.04
C TRP A 36 -12.41 0.26 -0.74
N SER A 37 -13.67 -0.14 -0.87
CA SER A 37 -14.71 0.69 -1.45
C SER A 37 -15.75 1.10 -0.41
N ASP A 38 -16.34 2.26 -0.62
CA ASP A 38 -17.54 2.74 0.07
C ASP A 38 -18.61 3.11 -0.98
N PRO A 39 -19.69 2.33 -1.10
CA PRO A 39 -20.01 1.15 -0.29
C PRO A 39 -19.10 -0.07 -0.59
N TYR A 40 -19.00 -1.01 0.34
CA TYR A 40 -18.22 -2.25 0.14
C TYR A 40 -18.88 -3.20 -0.87
N GLU A 41 -20.21 -3.16 -0.95
CA GLU A 41 -21.02 -3.93 -1.89
C GLU A 41 -22.06 -3.01 -2.52
N ILE A 42 -22.35 -3.21 -3.80
CA ILE A 42 -23.33 -2.44 -4.54
C ILE A 42 -24.22 -3.36 -5.36
N THR A 43 -25.53 -3.11 -5.30
CA THR A 43 -26.51 -3.81 -6.13
C THR A 43 -26.87 -2.92 -7.30
N LEU A 44 -26.61 -3.37 -8.53
CA LEU A 44 -27.01 -2.63 -9.71
C LEU A 44 -28.53 -2.69 -9.92
N ALA A 45 -29.17 -1.52 -9.98
CA ALA A 45 -30.56 -1.42 -10.38
C ALA A 45 -30.71 -1.74 -11.87
N GLY A 46 -31.76 -2.47 -12.22
CA GLY A 46 -32.20 -2.64 -13.60
C GLY A 46 -32.97 -1.40 -14.09
N PRO A 47 -33.38 -1.39 -15.37
CA PRO A 47 -34.25 -0.34 -15.90
C PRO A 47 -35.57 -0.28 -15.12
N SER A 48 -36.14 0.93 -15.06
CA SER A 48 -37.43 1.16 -14.41
C SER A 48 -38.58 0.49 -15.17
N GLU A 49 -39.73 0.29 -14.51
CA GLU A 49 -40.92 -0.33 -15.12
C GLU A 49 -41.46 0.46 -16.33
N ASP A 50 -41.19 1.76 -16.40
CA ASP A 50 -41.55 2.65 -17.51
C ASP A 50 -40.56 2.59 -18.70
N GLY A 51 -39.52 1.75 -18.61
CA GLY A 51 -38.49 1.58 -19.62
C GLY A 51 -37.37 2.63 -19.57
N SER A 52 -37.35 3.52 -18.57
CA SER A 52 -36.25 4.45 -18.38
C SER A 52 -34.95 3.72 -17.93
N PRO A 53 -33.76 4.22 -18.32
CA PRO A 53 -32.49 3.66 -17.88
C PRO A 53 -32.36 3.67 -16.36
N ALA A 54 -31.63 2.70 -15.82
CA ALA A 54 -31.29 2.67 -14.41
C ALA A 54 -30.49 3.93 -14.02
N PRO A 55 -30.69 4.47 -12.80
CA PRO A 55 -29.87 5.57 -12.32
C PRO A 55 -28.41 5.14 -12.19
N SER A 56 -27.50 6.03 -12.54
CA SER A 56 -26.07 5.82 -12.29
C SER A 56 -25.82 5.67 -10.79
N GLN A 57 -24.97 4.72 -10.43
CA GLN A 57 -24.55 4.53 -9.04
C GLN A 57 -23.05 4.72 -8.92
N SER A 58 -22.62 5.31 -7.81
CA SER A 58 -21.21 5.63 -7.56
C SER A 58 -20.61 4.64 -6.58
N LEU A 59 -19.38 4.22 -6.86
CA LEU A 59 -18.54 3.42 -5.97
C LEU A 59 -17.29 4.23 -5.67
N THR A 60 -17.05 4.55 -4.40
CA THR A 60 -15.87 5.33 -4.02
C THR A 60 -14.76 4.38 -3.58
N VAL A 61 -13.65 4.36 -4.32
CA VAL A 61 -12.44 3.65 -3.88
C VAL A 61 -11.67 4.53 -2.90
N GLN A 62 -11.35 3.97 -1.75
CA GLN A 62 -10.61 4.59 -0.67
C GLN A 62 -9.26 3.91 -0.51
N ILE A 63 -8.29 4.67 -0.03
CA ILE A 63 -6.93 4.20 0.20
C ILE A 63 -6.39 4.79 1.51
N SER A 64 -5.69 3.98 2.29
CA SER A 64 -4.98 4.41 3.50
C SER A 64 -3.71 3.61 3.70
N HIS A 65 -2.93 4.01 4.69
CA HIS A 65 -1.77 3.24 5.11
C HIS A 65 -1.67 3.19 6.64
N ASP A 66 -0.90 2.24 7.18
CA ASP A 66 -0.87 1.95 8.62
C ASP A 66 0.08 2.86 9.41
N ASN A 67 1.13 3.39 8.77
CA ASN A 67 2.17 4.14 9.46
C ASN A 67 1.80 5.61 9.68
N THR A 68 1.32 5.93 10.87
CA THR A 68 0.96 7.30 11.25
C THR A 68 2.13 8.25 11.49
N ALA A 69 3.38 7.82 11.30
CA ALA A 69 4.58 8.64 11.45
C ALA A 69 5.14 9.19 10.12
N THR A 70 4.69 8.66 8.98
CA THR A 70 5.16 9.06 7.64
C THR A 70 3.97 9.35 6.73
N SER A 71 4.13 10.18 5.71
CA SER A 71 3.14 10.28 4.63
C SER A 71 3.52 9.35 3.48
N VAL A 72 2.53 8.93 2.70
CA VAL A 72 2.76 8.29 1.40
C VAL A 72 2.63 9.36 0.32
N PRO A 73 3.68 9.66 -0.45
CA PRO A 73 3.61 10.69 -1.48
C PRO A 73 2.47 10.48 -2.48
N ALA A 74 2.02 11.57 -3.10
CA ALA A 74 1.06 11.52 -4.19
C ALA A 74 1.53 10.59 -5.31
N GLY A 75 0.58 9.93 -5.96
CA GLY A 75 0.88 8.91 -6.96
C GLY A 75 -0.29 8.65 -7.91
N THR A 76 -0.33 7.43 -8.43
CA THR A 76 -1.35 6.98 -9.37
C THR A 76 -1.88 5.62 -8.98
N LEU A 77 -3.20 5.44 -9.15
CA LEU A 77 -3.89 4.18 -9.02
C LEU A 77 -4.47 3.78 -10.38
N THR A 78 -4.03 2.67 -10.94
CA THR A 78 -4.66 2.06 -12.12
C THR A 78 -5.87 1.25 -11.68
N VAL A 79 -7.04 1.55 -12.25
CA VAL A 79 -8.29 0.84 -11.98
C VAL A 79 -8.70 0.10 -13.24
N ASP A 80 -8.88 -1.21 -13.10
CA ASP A 80 -9.48 -2.07 -14.12
C ASP A 80 -10.93 -2.38 -13.73
N ALA A 81 -11.87 -1.93 -14.55
CA ALA A 81 -13.30 -2.13 -14.38
C ALA A 81 -13.88 -3.08 -15.44
N SER A 82 -13.06 -3.90 -16.11
CA SER A 82 -13.48 -4.78 -17.20
C SER A 82 -14.63 -5.72 -16.82
N ASP A 83 -14.60 -6.25 -15.60
CA ASP A 83 -15.68 -7.13 -15.11
C ASP A 83 -17.00 -6.37 -14.98
N VAL A 84 -16.99 -5.14 -14.45
CA VAL A 84 -18.19 -4.30 -14.32
C VAL A 84 -18.67 -3.84 -15.69
N ALA A 85 -17.73 -3.45 -16.57
CA ALA A 85 -18.00 -3.01 -17.93
C ALA A 85 -18.68 -4.09 -18.80
N SER A 86 -18.59 -5.37 -18.40
CA SER A 86 -19.26 -6.46 -19.10
C SER A 86 -20.79 -6.44 -18.98
N PHE A 87 -21.34 -5.71 -17.98
CA PHE A 87 -22.79 -5.62 -17.75
C PHE A 87 -23.31 -4.22 -17.38
N ALA A 88 -22.44 -3.23 -17.23
CA ALA A 88 -22.82 -1.85 -16.92
C ALA A 88 -21.91 -0.84 -17.63
N GLU A 89 -22.44 0.35 -17.93
CA GLU A 89 -21.62 1.47 -18.41
C GLU A 89 -20.76 2.03 -17.26
N VAL A 90 -19.48 2.27 -17.53
CA VAL A 90 -18.53 2.84 -16.56
C VAL A 90 -18.28 4.30 -16.87
N THR A 91 -18.38 5.15 -15.84
CA THR A 91 -18.02 6.56 -15.92
C THR A 91 -16.90 6.85 -14.91
N TRP A 92 -15.93 7.66 -15.33
CA TRP A 92 -14.74 7.95 -14.53
C TRP A 92 -14.84 9.33 -13.88
N PRO A 93 -14.39 9.50 -12.63
CA PRO A 93 -14.32 10.81 -11.99
C PRO A 93 -13.21 11.66 -12.62
N ALA A 94 -13.26 12.96 -12.39
CA ALA A 94 -12.37 13.93 -13.05
C ALA A 94 -10.88 13.75 -12.74
N ASN A 95 -10.52 13.06 -11.64
CA ASN A 95 -9.14 12.75 -11.29
C ASN A 95 -8.60 11.49 -12.00
N CYS A 96 -9.40 10.83 -12.84
CA CYS A 96 -9.01 9.65 -13.60
C CYS A 96 -8.94 9.94 -15.10
N GLN A 97 -7.84 9.52 -15.72
CA GLN A 97 -7.63 9.55 -17.16
C GLN A 97 -7.86 8.15 -17.72
N PRO A 98 -8.90 7.94 -18.56
CA PRO A 98 -9.10 6.65 -19.22
C PRO A 98 -7.94 6.32 -20.16
N GLU A 99 -7.41 5.10 -20.06
CA GLU A 99 -6.41 4.57 -20.99
C GLU A 99 -7.08 3.76 -22.12
N ASN A 100 -8.20 3.11 -21.80
CA ASN A 100 -9.07 2.41 -22.73
C ASN A 100 -10.52 2.45 -22.23
N GLU A 101 -11.42 1.65 -22.80
CA GLU A 101 -12.84 1.63 -22.44
C GLU A 101 -13.13 1.14 -21.01
N THR A 102 -12.25 0.32 -20.43
CA THR A 102 -12.48 -0.35 -19.14
C THR A 102 -11.39 -0.07 -18.09
N THR A 103 -10.28 0.58 -18.47
CA THR A 103 -9.15 0.90 -17.58
C THR A 103 -8.91 2.41 -17.53
N ALA A 104 -8.66 2.93 -16.33
CA ALA A 104 -8.25 4.31 -16.13
C ALA A 104 -7.12 4.43 -15.10
N VAL A 105 -6.29 5.46 -15.26
CA VAL A 105 -5.27 5.85 -14.29
C VAL A 105 -5.75 7.07 -13.52
N CYS A 106 -5.92 6.90 -12.21
CA CYS A 106 -6.41 7.91 -11.29
C CYS A 106 -5.27 8.55 -10.52
N ILE A 107 -5.21 9.87 -10.50
CA ILE A 107 -4.28 10.60 -9.63
C ILE A 107 -4.75 10.44 -8.19
N THR A 108 -3.85 9.99 -7.33
CA THR A 108 -4.05 9.89 -5.89
C THR A 108 -3.27 10.99 -5.18
N PRO A 109 -3.91 11.75 -4.28
CA PRO A 109 -3.19 12.74 -3.47
C PRO A 109 -2.24 12.04 -2.48
N GLU A 110 -1.38 12.83 -1.83
CA GLU A 110 -0.58 12.35 -0.71
C GLU A 110 -1.49 11.77 0.38
N LEU A 111 -1.15 10.58 0.90
CA LEU A 111 -1.83 10.00 2.05
C LEU A 111 -1.20 10.54 3.32
N PRO A 112 -1.97 11.23 4.17
CA PRO A 112 -1.43 11.81 5.38
C PRO A 112 -1.10 10.73 6.41
N ALA A 113 -0.14 11.04 7.26
CA ALA A 113 0.20 10.26 8.44
C ALA A 113 -0.95 10.35 9.46
N ALA A 114 -2.01 9.55 9.31
CA ALA A 114 -3.22 9.61 10.12
C ALA A 114 -3.87 8.23 10.32
N PRO A 115 -4.57 8.00 11.46
CA PRO A 115 -5.26 6.75 11.71
C PRO A 115 -6.58 6.74 10.93
N THR A 116 -6.55 6.43 9.64
CA THR A 116 -7.77 6.38 8.82
C THR A 116 -7.94 5.02 8.17
N HIS A 117 -7.95 3.97 8.99
CA HIS A 117 -8.58 2.71 8.59
C HIS A 117 -9.80 2.48 9.49
N PRO A 118 -11.04 2.56 8.96
CA PRO A 118 -12.27 2.50 9.78
C PRO A 118 -12.47 1.16 10.51
N LEU A 119 -11.79 0.09 10.09
CA LEU A 119 -11.85 -1.23 10.76
C LEU A 119 -10.83 -1.39 11.90
N ARG A 120 -9.91 -0.44 12.11
CA ARG A 120 -8.94 -0.49 13.22
C ARG A 120 -9.49 0.30 14.40
N GLY A 121 -10.53 -0.26 15.03
CA GLY A 121 -11.06 0.24 16.29
C GLY A 121 -9.95 0.36 17.35
N SER A 122 -10.03 1.43 18.14
CA SER A 122 -9.16 1.73 19.28
C SER A 122 -8.89 0.48 20.12
N ALA A 123 -7.64 0.04 20.13
CA ALA A 123 -7.11 -0.89 21.13
C ALA A 123 -6.29 -0.09 22.15
#